data_AF-A0AAE3M530-F1
#
_entry.id   AF-A0AAE3M530-F1
#
_cell.length_a   1.000
_cell.length_b   1.000
_cell.length_c   1.000
_cell.angle_alpha   90.00
_cell.angle_beta   90.00
_cell.angle_gamma   90.00
#
_symmetry.space_group_name_H-M   'P 1'
#
loop_
_entity.id
_entity.type
_entity.pdbx_description
1 polymer ?
#
loop_
_entity_poly.entity_id
_entity_poly.type
_entity_poly.pdbx_seq_one_letter_code
_entity_poly.pdbx_strand_id
1 'polypeptide(L)'
;MEYTKATAIDYFFSKIDAKEMEFSSVRKTLERDGFGKDDINTIVRQVDKQLIKAEELRASYALGKNLFYGGLFLAVAGALLTIGTYTGIINIGNRFLIAYGPIAAGLITALTGKAKMNRL
;
A
#
# COMPACT_ATOMS: atom_id res chain seq x y z
N MET A 1 -3.92 28.71 21.51
CA MET A 1 -2.63 28.07 21.19
C MET A 1 -2.20 28.62 19.85
N GLU A 2 -1.04 29.27 19.78
CA GLU A 2 -0.55 29.86 18.53
C GLU A 2 0.05 28.73 17.68
N TYR A 3 -0.72 28.23 16.72
CA TYR A 3 -0.25 27.18 15.82
C TYR A 3 0.62 27.79 14.74
N THR A 4 1.87 27.33 14.63
CA THR A 4 2.67 27.59 13.42
C THR A 4 2.04 26.84 12.24
N LYS A 5 2.19 27.35 11.01
CA LYS A 5 1.60 26.75 9.80
C LYS A 5 1.92 25.25 9.66
N ALA A 6 3.15 24.84 9.98
CA ALA A 6 3.58 23.43 9.95
C ALA A 6 2.81 22.58 10.97
N THR A 7 2.71 23.05 12.22
CA THR A 7 2.00 22.34 13.30
C THR A 7 0.51 22.21 13.01
N ALA A 8 -0.10 23.22 12.37
CA ALA A 8 -1.49 23.13 11.95
C ALA A 8 -1.70 22.03 10.88
N ILE A 9 -0.80 21.94 9.89
CA ILE A 9 -0.86 20.91 8.86
C ILE A 9 -0.81 19.51 9.48
N ASP A 10 0.18 19.25 10.35
CA ASP A 10 0.36 17.93 10.98
C ASP A 10 -0.82 17.58 11.91
N TYR A 11 -1.33 18.56 12.66
CA TYR A 11 -2.49 18.38 13.53
C TYR A 11 -3.75 17.99 12.74
N PHE A 12 -4.08 18.73 11.68
CA PHE A 12 -5.27 18.44 10.88
C PHE A 12 -5.11 17.14 10.08
N PHE A 13 -3.92 16.89 9.52
CA PHE A 13 -3.62 15.62 8.85
C PHE A 13 -3.85 14.43 9.79
N SER A 14 -3.24 14.43 10.98
CA SER A 14 -3.37 13.32 11.93
C SER A 14 -4.80 13.09 12.39
N LYS A 15 -5.58 14.15 12.64
CA LYS A 15 -6.99 14.04 13.01
C LYS A 15 -7.87 13.46 11.91
N ILE A 16 -7.64 13.84 10.66
CA ILE A 16 -8.39 13.31 9.52
C ILE A 16 -7.98 11.86 9.26
N ASP A 17 -6.69 11.57 9.34
CA ASP A 17 -6.16 10.23 9.15
C ASP A 17 -6.67 9.24 10.21
N ALA A 18 -6.81 9.71 11.45
CA ALA A 18 -7.42 8.99 12.56
C ALA A 18 -8.97 8.91 12.47
N LYS A 19 -9.58 9.51 11.45
CA LYS A 19 -11.05 9.63 11.28
C LYS A 19 -11.77 10.36 12.42
N GLU A 20 -11.05 11.20 13.16
CA GLU A 20 -11.61 12.03 14.24
C GLU A 20 -12.21 13.36 13.71
N MET A 21 -11.90 13.71 12.46
CA MET A 21 -12.34 14.95 11.83
C MET A 21 -12.55 14.75 10.32
N GLU A 22 -13.55 15.42 9.77
CA GLU A 22 -13.71 15.52 8.32
C GLU A 22 -12.87 16.65 7.72
N PHE A 23 -12.29 16.41 6.54
CA PHE A 23 -11.56 17.44 5.77
C PHE A 23 -12.41 18.71 5.50
N SER A 24 -13.72 18.54 5.32
CA SER A 24 -14.71 19.62 5.13
C SER A 24 -14.71 20.65 6.27
N SER A 25 -14.29 20.24 7.48
CA SER A 25 -14.29 21.06 8.69
C SER A 25 -13.00 21.84 8.91
N VAL A 26 -11.93 21.53 8.17
CA VAL A 26 -10.61 22.14 8.33
C VAL A 26 -10.66 23.64 8.06
N ARG A 27 -11.25 24.05 6.92
CA ARG A 27 -11.37 25.47 6.55
C ARG A 27 -12.13 26.26 7.59
N LYS A 28 -13.29 25.76 8.04
CA LYS A 28 -14.13 26.42 9.06
C LYS A 28 -13.40 26.57 10.40
N THR A 29 -12.60 25.58 10.77
CA THR A 29 -11.82 25.61 12.01
C THR A 29 -10.71 26.66 11.92
N LEU A 30 -9.97 26.71 10.80
CA LEU A 30 -8.92 27.70 10.60
C LEU A 30 -9.47 29.14 10.51
N GLU A 31 -10.63 29.34 9.89
CA GLU A 31 -11.31 30.64 9.87
C GLU A 31 -11.70 31.11 11.28
N ARG A 32 -12.24 30.20 12.11
CA ARG A 32 -12.59 30.48 13.51
C ARG A 32 -11.37 30.79 14.36
N ASP A 33 -10.24 30.14 14.08
CA ASP A 33 -8.99 30.32 14.80
C ASP A 33 -8.22 31.58 14.35
N GLY A 34 -8.78 32.37 13.41
CA GLY A 34 -8.28 33.68 13.02
C GLY A 34 -7.16 33.66 11.98
N PHE A 35 -6.96 32.55 11.26
CA PHE A 35 -5.97 32.48 10.19
C PHE A 35 -6.34 33.38 9.01
N GLY A 36 -5.33 33.98 8.37
CA GLY A 36 -5.50 34.71 7.12
C GLY A 36 -5.92 33.80 5.97
N LYS A 37 -6.68 34.33 5.00
CA LYS A 37 -7.20 33.57 3.86
C LYS A 37 -6.10 32.84 3.06
N ASP A 38 -4.95 33.46 2.87
CA ASP A 38 -3.82 32.87 2.15
C ASP A 38 -3.19 31.70 2.91
N ASP A 39 -3.16 31.80 4.24
CA ASP A 39 -2.64 30.77 5.12
C ASP A 39 -3.59 29.57 5.18
N ILE A 40 -4.90 29.83 5.28
CA ILE A 40 -5.94 28.81 5.20
C ILE A 40 -5.80 28.02 3.90
N ASN A 41 -5.73 28.70 2.75
CA ASN A 41 -5.58 28.04 1.47
C ASN A 41 -4.29 27.21 1.38
N THR A 42 -3.20 27.71 1.95
CA THR A 42 -1.93 26.99 1.97
C THR A 42 -2.02 25.73 2.83
N ILE A 43 -2.56 25.83 4.05
CA ILE A 43 -2.70 24.72 4.98
C ILE A 43 -3.65 23.66 4.41
N VAL A 44 -4.84 24.04 3.96
CA VAL A 44 -5.83 23.11 3.40
C VAL A 44 -5.25 22.35 2.21
N ARG A 45 -4.54 23.04 1.30
CA ARG A 45 -3.89 22.40 0.15
C ARG A 45 -2.77 21.43 0.56
N GLN A 46 -2.02 21.75 1.61
CA GLN A 46 -0.96 20.88 2.12
C GLN A 46 -1.55 19.62 2.77
N VAL A 47 -2.59 19.79 3.60
CA VAL A 47 -3.31 18.67 4.23
C VAL A 47 -3.89 17.74 3.17
N ASP A 48 -4.57 18.28 2.16
CA ASP A 48 -5.12 17.51 1.03
C ASP A 48 -4.04 16.68 0.32
N LYS A 49 -2.92 17.31 -0.03
CA LYS A 49 -1.77 16.61 -0.64
C LYS A 49 -1.21 15.50 0.23
N GLN A 50 -1.11 15.71 1.54
CA GLN A 50 -0.61 14.70 2.47
C GLN A 50 -1.59 13.52 2.58
N LEU A 51 -2.89 13.78 2.62
CA LEU A 51 -3.93 12.74 2.65
C LEU A 51 -3.89 11.88 1.38
N ILE A 52 -3.86 12.50 0.20
CA ILE A 52 -3.75 11.79 -1.08
C ILE A 52 -2.49 10.92 -1.09
N LYS A 53 -1.34 11.49 -0.71
CA LYS A 53 -0.08 10.74 -0.67
C LYS A 53 -0.13 9.56 0.32
N ALA A 54 -0.74 9.75 1.48
CA ALA A 54 -0.91 8.68 2.47
C ALA A 54 -1.81 7.55 1.93
N GLU A 55 -2.89 7.89 1.23
CA GLU A 55 -3.76 6.90 0.57
C GLU A 55 -3.04 6.16 -0.55
N GLU A 56 -2.28 6.85 -1.40
CA GLU A 56 -1.46 6.24 -2.45
C GLU A 56 -0.44 5.26 -1.88
N LEU A 57 0.23 5.64 -0.79
CA LEU A 57 1.20 4.78 -0.10
C LEU A 57 0.52 3.54 0.49
N ARG A 58 -0.64 3.70 1.14
CA ARG A 58 -1.45 2.59 1.66
C ARG A 58 -1.92 1.65 0.57
N ALA A 59 -2.41 2.20 -0.55
CA ALA A 59 -2.85 1.42 -1.70
C ALA A 59 -1.67 0.67 -2.34
N SER A 60 -0.52 1.32 -2.50
CA SER A 60 0.71 0.70 -3.00
C SER A 60 1.17 -0.44 -2.09
N TYR A 61 1.13 -0.23 -0.77
CA TYR A 61 1.48 -1.26 0.21
C TYR A 61 0.52 -2.45 0.17
N ALA A 62 -0.79 -2.21 0.16
CA ALA A 62 -1.81 -3.26 0.07
C ALA A 62 -1.68 -4.08 -1.22
N LEU A 63 -1.47 -3.41 -2.36
CA LEU A 63 -1.20 -4.06 -3.64
C LEU A 63 0.10 -4.88 -3.58
N GLY A 64 1.16 -4.30 -2.99
CA GLY A 64 2.43 -5.00 -2.78
C GLY A 64 2.27 -6.27 -1.94
N LYS A 65 1.49 -6.21 -0.86
CA LYS A 65 1.15 -7.35 -0.01
C LYS A 65 0.42 -8.45 -0.79
N ASN A 66 -0.57 -8.08 -1.61
CA ASN A 66 -1.30 -9.03 -2.43
C ASN A 66 -0.40 -9.71 -3.47
N LEU A 67 0.48 -8.96 -4.14
CA LEU A 67 1.46 -9.52 -5.07
C LEU A 67 2.46 -10.43 -4.36
N PHE A 68 2.91 -10.05 -3.17
CA PHE A 68 3.85 -10.85 -2.37
C PHE A 68 3.27 -12.22 -2.05
N TYR A 69 2.09 -12.26 -1.42
CA TYR A 69 1.45 -13.52 -1.04
C TYR A 69 0.95 -14.33 -2.24
N GLY A 70 0.39 -13.66 -3.26
CA GLY A 70 -0.06 -14.34 -4.48
C GLY A 70 1.10 -14.96 -5.27
N GLY A 71 2.22 -14.24 -5.38
CA GLY A 71 3.44 -14.74 -6.02
C GLY A 71 4.04 -15.92 -5.26
N LEU A 72 4.12 -15.83 -3.92
CA LEU A 72 4.62 -16.93 -3.09
C LEU A 72 3.72 -18.17 -3.20
N PHE A 73 2.39 -18.00 -3.18
CA PHE A 73 1.45 -19.08 -3.37
C PHE A 73 1.65 -19.77 -4.74
N LEU A 74 1.77 -19.00 -5.82
CA LEU A 74 2.01 -19.54 -7.16
C LEU A 74 3.32 -20.32 -7.23
N ALA A 75 4.39 -19.78 -6.63
CA ALA A 75 5.69 -20.45 -6.61
C ALA A 75 5.65 -21.77 -5.83
N VAL A 76 5.01 -21.79 -4.65
CA VAL A 76 4.84 -22.99 -3.84
C VAL A 76 3.97 -24.02 -4.57
N ALA A 77 2.87 -23.61 -5.19
CA ALA A 77 2.03 -24.51 -5.99
C ALA A 77 2.81 -25.14 -7.15
N GLY A 78 3.61 -24.35 -7.88
CA GLY A 78 4.48 -24.85 -8.94
C GLY A 78 5.54 -25.84 -8.42
N ALA A 79 6.15 -25.55 -7.26
CA ALA A 79 7.10 -26.45 -6.62
C ALA A 79 6.45 -27.77 -6.20
N LEU A 80 5.26 -27.72 -5.58
CA LEU A 80 4.51 -28.90 -5.17
C LEU A 80 4.09 -29.76 -6.36
N LEU A 81 3.67 -29.15 -7.47
CA LEU A 81 3.38 -29.89 -8.71
C LEU A 81 4.62 -30.58 -9.26
N THR A 82 5.75 -29.88 -9.30
CA THR A 82 7.02 -30.45 -9.75
C THR A 82 7.45 -31.62 -8.86
N ILE A 83 7.37 -31.47 -7.54
CA ILE A 83 7.71 -32.54 -6.59
C ILE A 83 6.72 -33.70 -6.73
N GLY A 84 5.41 -33.44 -6.76
CA GLY A 84 4.38 -34.47 -6.83
C GLY A 84 4.45 -35.29 -8.11
N THR A 85 4.82 -34.69 -9.23
CA THR A 85 5.05 -35.41 -10.49
C THR A 85 6.35 -36.20 -10.47
N TYR A 86 7.39 -35.69 -9.82
CA TYR A 86 8.66 -36.39 -9.67
C TYR A 86 8.59 -37.59 -8.71
N THR A 87 7.85 -37.47 -7.60
CA THR A 87 7.66 -38.56 -6.62
C THR A 87 6.60 -39.58 -7.05
N GLY A 88 5.90 -39.35 -8.16
CA GLY A 88 4.86 -40.24 -8.68
C GLY A 88 3.52 -40.14 -7.94
N ILE A 89 3.36 -39.21 -6.99
CA ILE A 89 2.07 -38.90 -6.35
C ILE A 89 1.07 -38.39 -7.40
N ILE A 90 1.54 -37.59 -8.34
CA ILE A 90 0.79 -37.11 -9.50
C ILE A 90 1.30 -37.90 -10.72
N ASN A 91 0.55 -38.93 -11.10
CA ASN A 91 0.98 -39.86 -12.13
C ASN A 91 0.58 -39.36 -13.52
N ILE A 92 1.51 -38.73 -14.24
CA ILE A 92 1.32 -38.27 -15.63
C ILE A 92 1.88 -39.31 -16.64
N GLY A 93 1.96 -40.59 -16.23
CA GLY A 93 2.60 -41.65 -16.99
C GLY A 93 4.13 -41.52 -16.97
N ASN A 94 4.79 -41.79 -18.10
CA ASN A 94 6.27 -41.79 -18.18
C ASN A 94 6.89 -40.41 -18.49
N ARG A 95 6.20 -39.32 -18.13
CA ARG A 95 6.63 -37.94 -18.41
C ARG A 95 6.64 -37.13 -17.12
N PHE A 96 7.71 -36.36 -16.92
CA PHE A 96 7.84 -35.43 -15.80
C PHE A 96 7.50 -34.01 -16.25
N LEU A 97 6.69 -33.31 -15.45
CA LEU A 97 6.38 -31.89 -15.69
C LEU A 97 7.17 -31.05 -14.71
N ILE A 98 8.12 -30.26 -15.21
CA ILE A 98 8.83 -29.28 -14.39
C ILE A 98 8.17 -27.92 -14.57
N ALA A 99 7.49 -27.45 -13.53
CA ALA A 99 6.71 -26.22 -13.57
C ALA A 99 7.61 -24.97 -13.32
N TYR A 100 8.66 -24.80 -14.13
CA TYR A 100 9.57 -23.65 -14.02
C TYR A 100 8.84 -22.30 -14.21
N GLY A 101 7.84 -22.26 -15.09
CA GLY A 101 7.05 -21.05 -15.37
C GLY A 101 6.34 -20.52 -14.12
N PRO A 102 5.45 -21.30 -13.48
CA PRO A 102 4.81 -20.91 -12.23
C PRO A 102 5.79 -20.53 -11.11
N ILE A 103 6.90 -21.25 -10.95
CA ILE A 103 7.90 -20.95 -9.93
C ILE A 103 8.57 -19.60 -10.19
N ALA A 104 9.11 -19.40 -11.41
CA ALA A 104 9.79 -18.16 -11.76
C ALA A 104 8.85 -16.96 -11.75
N ALA A 105 7.65 -17.09 -12.35
CA ALA A 105 6.64 -16.03 -12.35
C ALA A 105 6.19 -15.69 -10.93
N GLY A 106 5.97 -16.69 -10.08
CA GLY A 106 5.60 -16.50 -8.67
C GLY A 106 6.67 -15.74 -7.90
N LEU A 107 7.95 -16.10 -8.05
CA LEU A 107 9.06 -15.42 -7.39
C LEU A 107 9.23 -13.97 -7.87
N ILE A 108 9.18 -13.71 -9.19
CA ILE A 108 9.26 -12.34 -9.73
C ILE A 108 8.11 -11.48 -9.21
N THR A 109 6.90 -12.03 -9.19
CA THR A 109 5.71 -11.35 -8.65
C THR A 109 5.88 -11.04 -7.17
N ALA A 110 6.42 -11.99 -6.40
CA ALA A 110 6.66 -11.80 -4.97
C ALA A 110 7.70 -10.70 -4.71
N LEU A 111 8.81 -10.70 -5.44
CA LEU A 111 9.85 -9.67 -5.35
C LEU A 111 9.30 -8.28 -5.72
N THR A 112 8.48 -8.19 -6.76
CA THR A 112 7.80 -6.94 -7.15
C THR A 112 6.84 -6.46 -6.06
N GLY A 113 6.10 -7.38 -5.43
CA GLY A 113 5.26 -7.09 -4.28
C GLY A 113 6.05 -6.52 -3.10
N LYS A 114 7.15 -7.17 -2.73
CA LYS A 114 8.06 -6.73 -1.67
C LYS A 114 8.64 -5.33 -1.95
N ALA A 115 9.06 -5.06 -3.19
CA ALA A 115 9.57 -3.76 -3.58
C ALA A 115 8.51 -2.64 -3.43
N LYS A 116 7.24 -2.94 -3.72
CA LYS A 116 6.12 -1.99 -3.50
C LYS A 116 5.79 -1.78 -2.02
N MET A 117 6.00 -2.79 -1.17
CA MET A 117 5.82 -2.67 0.28
C MET A 117 6.91 -1.82 0.94
N ASN A 118 8.15 -1.92 0.47
CA ASN A 118 9.30 -1.17 1.00
C ASN A 118 9.36 0.30 0.53
N ARG A 119 8.35 0.81 -0.17
CA ARG A 119 8.24 2.21 -0.58
C ARG A 119 7.61 3.12 0.49
N LEU A 120 7.20 2.56 1.62
CA LEU A 120 6.81 3.29 2.83
C LEU A 120 8.04 3.89 3.52
#